data_AF-A0A836Q1T4-F1
#
_entry.id   AF-A0A836Q1T4-F1
#
_cell.length_a   1.000
_cell.length_b   1.000
_cell.length_c   1.000
_cell.angle_alpha   90.00
_cell.angle_beta   90.00
_cell.angle_gamma   90.00
#
_symmetry.space_group_name_H-M   'P 1'
#
loop_
_entity.id
_entity.type
_entity.pdbx_description
1 polymer ?
#
loop_
_entity_poly.entity_id
_entity_poly.type
_entity_poly.pdbx_seq_one_letter_code
_entity_poly.pdbx_strand_id
1 'polypeptide(L)'
;MQSLVISTLSLLFVHIITVSVCFAQGHVEANVPESQNFDSYLKRDLNEYFASGNGVKVSVEYELLRKPATQVGVAYPKFYAWVKVFENETLKRQGAVRVAAIDKEQFEITNFVTAETIRRDPKVIETVFPAVLCPKIIELAKQ
;
A
#
# COMPACT_ATOMS: atom_id res chain seq x y z
N MET A 1 57.62 40.60 35.54
CA MET A 1 56.43 41.11 34.83
C MET A 1 56.44 40.53 33.42
N GLN A 2 55.67 39.48 33.16
CA GLN A 2 55.44 38.95 31.82
C GLN A 2 53.93 38.93 31.59
N SER A 3 53.50 39.62 30.54
CA SER A 3 52.09 39.81 30.18
C SER A 3 51.61 38.69 29.27
N LEU A 4 50.55 38.02 29.72
CA LEU A 4 49.34 37.61 28.99
C LEU A 4 49.46 37.36 27.47
N VAL A 5 49.38 36.09 27.07
CA VAL A 5 49.07 35.69 25.68
C VAL A 5 47.66 35.12 25.66
N ILE A 6 46.77 35.80 24.94
CA ILE A 6 45.36 35.42 24.75
C ILE A 6 45.32 34.28 23.71
N SER A 7 44.87 33.10 24.16
CA SER A 7 44.67 31.93 23.31
C SER A 7 43.30 32.02 22.63
N THR A 8 43.29 32.24 21.32
CA THR A 8 42.06 32.29 20.51
C THR A 8 41.89 31.03 19.67
N LEU A 9 40.65 30.54 19.64
CA LEU A 9 39.97 29.88 18.51
C LEU A 9 40.48 28.49 18.11
N SER A 10 39.66 27.52 17.73
CA SER A 10 38.23 27.45 17.50
C SER A 10 37.87 25.96 17.49
N LEU A 11 36.70 25.61 18.01
CA LEU A 11 36.13 24.26 17.92
C LEU A 11 36.05 23.80 16.45
N LEU A 12 36.79 22.76 16.09
CA LEU A 12 36.57 22.01 14.86
C LEU A 12 35.33 21.13 15.05
N PHE A 13 34.16 21.71 14.76
CA PHE A 13 32.90 21.01 14.67
C PHE A 13 32.96 19.95 13.56
N VAL A 14 32.89 18.69 13.99
CA VAL A 14 32.61 17.51 13.18
C VAL A 14 31.40 17.78 12.27
N HIS A 15 31.64 18.00 10.99
CA HIS A 15 30.61 18.01 9.95
C HIS A 15 30.87 16.84 8.99
N ILE A 16 30.64 15.63 9.47
CA ILE A 16 30.31 14.53 8.55
C ILE A 16 28.79 14.55 8.44
N ILE A 17 28.33 15.21 7.38
CA ILE A 17 26.93 15.31 7.00
C ILE A 17 26.39 13.90 6.79
N THR A 18 25.46 13.50 7.66
CA THR A 18 24.63 12.32 7.50
C THR A 18 23.79 12.51 6.24
N VAL A 19 24.15 11.84 5.15
CA VAL A 19 23.30 11.76 3.95
C VAL A 19 22.14 10.83 4.28
N SER A 20 21.07 11.39 4.84
CA SER A 20 19.84 10.65 5.13
C SER A 20 19.13 10.34 3.81
N VAL A 21 18.88 9.06 3.57
CA VAL A 21 18.34 8.47 2.34
C VAL A 21 16.97 9.06 1.99
N CYS A 22 16.85 9.73 0.83
CA CYS A 22 15.62 10.39 0.36
C CYS A 22 14.92 9.68 -0.83
N PHE A 23 15.22 8.41 -1.11
CA PHE A 23 14.72 7.74 -2.33
C PHE A 23 13.30 7.17 -2.22
N ALA A 24 12.81 6.81 -1.02
CA ALA A 24 11.50 6.16 -0.88
C ALA A 24 10.31 7.11 -1.09
N GLN A 25 10.48 8.41 -0.82
CA GLN A 25 9.38 9.37 -0.85
C GLN A 25 9.01 9.79 -2.29
N GLY A 26 10.00 9.95 -3.18
CA GLY A 26 9.77 10.36 -4.56
C GLY A 26 9.00 9.33 -5.40
N HIS A 27 9.17 8.04 -5.15
CA HIS A 27 8.44 6.99 -5.88
C HIS A 27 6.95 6.91 -5.49
N VAL A 28 6.62 7.17 -4.22
CA VAL A 28 5.22 7.29 -3.78
C VAL A 28 4.58 8.49 -4.45
N GLU A 29 5.24 9.64 -4.39
CA GLU A 29 4.74 10.88 -5.00
C GLU A 29 4.62 10.79 -6.52
N ALA A 30 5.48 10.02 -7.20
CA ALA A 30 5.45 9.85 -8.65
C ALA A 30 4.36 8.88 -9.15
N ASN A 31 3.85 7.98 -8.29
CA ASN A 31 2.98 6.88 -8.74
C ASN A 31 1.61 6.83 -8.08
N VAL A 32 1.47 7.38 -6.87
CA VAL A 32 0.17 7.42 -6.19
C VAL A 32 -0.64 8.59 -6.74
N PRO A 33 -1.88 8.36 -7.20
CA PRO A 33 -2.77 9.45 -7.61
C PRO A 33 -2.96 10.46 -6.49
N GLU A 34 -3.27 11.71 -6.85
CA GLU A 34 -3.68 12.71 -5.87
C GLU A 34 -4.87 12.21 -5.03
N SER A 35 -4.96 12.65 -3.77
CA SER A 35 -5.96 12.14 -2.81
C SER A 35 -7.41 12.24 -3.32
N GLN A 36 -7.71 13.26 -4.13
CA GLN A 36 -9.02 13.47 -4.76
C GLN A 36 -9.38 12.39 -5.81
N ASN A 37 -8.39 11.82 -6.48
CA ASN A 37 -8.58 10.85 -7.57
C ASN A 37 -8.37 9.41 -7.10
N PHE A 38 -7.72 9.21 -5.95
CA PHE A 38 -7.36 7.90 -5.40
C PHE A 38 -8.57 6.94 -5.35
N ASP A 39 -9.66 7.35 -4.70
CA ASP A 39 -10.84 6.49 -4.53
C ASP A 39 -11.50 6.15 -5.86
N SER A 40 -11.65 7.16 -6.73
CA SER A 40 -12.25 6.99 -8.05
C SER A 40 -11.46 6.01 -8.91
N TYR A 41 -10.13 6.12 -8.92
CA TYR A 41 -9.26 5.27 -9.74
C TYR A 41 -9.21 3.84 -9.18
N LEU A 42 -8.99 3.69 -7.87
CA LEU A 42 -8.97 2.37 -7.25
C LEU A 42 -10.30 1.64 -7.45
N LYS A 43 -11.42 2.34 -7.31
CA LYS A 43 -12.74 1.75 -7.53
C LYS A 43 -12.96 1.37 -9.01
N ARG A 44 -12.54 2.21 -9.96
CA ARG A 44 -12.59 1.87 -11.40
C ARG A 44 -11.84 0.57 -11.66
N ASP A 45 -10.59 0.49 -11.25
CA ASP A 45 -9.70 -0.63 -11.58
C ASP A 45 -10.12 -1.93 -10.89
N LEU A 46 -10.63 -1.84 -9.66
CA LEU A 46 -11.24 -2.99 -8.98
C LEU A 46 -12.48 -3.50 -9.71
N ASN A 47 -13.38 -2.62 -10.15
CA ASN A 47 -14.55 -3.03 -10.91
C ASN A 47 -14.15 -3.67 -12.25
N GLU A 48 -13.18 -3.10 -12.96
CA GLU A 48 -12.67 -3.67 -14.21
C GLU A 48 -12.07 -5.07 -14.01
N TYR A 49 -11.22 -5.25 -13.00
CA TYR A 49 -10.64 -6.54 -12.66
C TYR A 49 -11.70 -7.61 -12.38
N PHE A 50 -12.71 -7.28 -11.55
CA PHE A 50 -13.75 -8.24 -11.15
C PHE A 50 -14.88 -8.44 -12.17
N ALA A 51 -15.04 -7.52 -13.14
CA ALA A 51 -16.00 -7.66 -14.25
C ALA A 51 -15.51 -8.63 -15.33
N SER A 52 -14.19 -8.83 -15.44
CA SER A 52 -13.58 -9.65 -16.49
C SER A 52 -14.05 -11.12 -16.38
N GLY A 53 -14.76 -11.61 -17.40
CA GLY A 53 -15.14 -13.02 -17.52
C GLY A 53 -16.54 -13.27 -18.09
N ASN A 54 -17.57 -12.50 -17.71
CA ASN A 54 -18.97 -12.86 -18.00
C ASN A 54 -19.86 -11.70 -18.51
N GLY A 55 -19.33 -10.50 -18.73
CA GLY A 55 -20.13 -9.33 -19.17
C GLY A 55 -21.16 -8.85 -18.13
N VAL A 56 -21.08 -9.34 -16.89
CA VAL A 56 -21.96 -8.95 -15.79
C VAL A 56 -21.42 -7.68 -15.15
N LYS A 57 -22.30 -6.69 -14.94
CA LYS A 57 -21.97 -5.48 -14.20
C LYS A 57 -21.73 -5.84 -12.73
N VAL A 58 -20.49 -5.67 -12.27
CA VAL A 58 -20.12 -5.82 -10.86
C VAL A 58 -20.10 -4.47 -10.17
N SER A 59 -20.34 -4.47 -8.86
CA SER A 59 -20.07 -3.35 -7.97
C SER A 59 -19.10 -3.82 -6.90
N VAL A 60 -17.98 -3.13 -6.75
CA VAL A 60 -16.98 -3.43 -5.74
C VAL A 60 -16.99 -2.36 -4.65
N GLU A 61 -17.15 -2.79 -3.41
CA GLU A 61 -16.86 -2.01 -2.21
C GLU A 61 -15.50 -2.44 -1.67
N TYR A 62 -14.76 -1.51 -1.07
CA TYR A 62 -13.46 -1.80 -0.51
C TYR A 62 -13.18 -1.04 0.79
N GLU A 63 -12.33 -1.63 1.63
CA GLU A 63 -11.79 -1.03 2.83
C GLU A 63 -10.26 -1.15 2.80
N LEU A 64 -9.54 -0.03 2.86
CA LEU A 64 -8.08 -0.06 2.95
C LEU A 64 -7.66 -0.66 4.30
N LEU A 65 -6.84 -1.71 4.24
CA LEU A 65 -6.29 -2.39 5.42
C LEU A 65 -5.15 -1.59 6.08
N ARG A 66 -4.61 -0.61 5.36
CA ARG A 66 -3.55 0.28 5.83
C ARG A 66 -3.57 1.60 5.04
N LYS A 67 -3.43 2.73 5.75
CA LYS A 67 -3.46 4.08 5.14
C LYS A 67 -2.17 4.47 4.39
N PRO A 68 -0.95 4.27 4.92
CA PRO A 68 0.25 4.50 4.10
C PRO A 68 0.50 3.34 3.13
N ALA A 69 0.86 3.69 1.88
CA ALA A 69 1.39 2.74 0.92
C ALA A 69 2.61 2.02 1.50
N THR A 70 2.75 0.74 1.19
CA THR A 70 3.97 0.00 1.49
C THR A 70 4.87 0.02 0.26
N GLN A 71 6.07 0.57 0.42
CA GLN A 71 7.09 0.54 -0.63
C GLN A 71 8.40 0.00 -0.07
N VAL A 72 9.02 -0.92 -0.81
CA VAL A 72 10.36 -1.43 -0.53
C VAL A 72 11.18 -1.26 -1.81
N GLY A 73 12.29 -0.52 -1.71
CA GLY A 73 13.17 -0.23 -2.85
C GLY A 73 12.49 0.58 -3.96
N VAL A 74 12.80 0.23 -5.21
CA VAL A 74 12.31 0.92 -6.44
C VAL A 74 10.98 0.38 -6.96
N ALA A 75 10.35 -0.56 -6.25
CA ALA A 75 9.09 -1.14 -6.70
C ALA A 75 7.92 -0.14 -6.56
N TYR A 76 6.88 -0.30 -7.39
CA TYR A 76 5.66 0.50 -7.29
C TYR A 76 5.05 0.47 -5.87
N PRO A 77 4.50 1.60 -5.38
CA PRO A 77 3.80 1.66 -4.10
C PRO A 77 2.64 0.66 -4.03
N LYS A 78 2.54 -0.08 -2.92
CA LYS A 78 1.52 -1.11 -2.74
C LYS A 78 0.49 -0.71 -1.70
N PHE A 79 -0.76 -0.97 -2.01
CA PHE A 79 -1.88 -0.87 -1.07
C PHE A 79 -2.51 -2.24 -0.88
N TYR A 80 -3.16 -2.40 0.26
CA TYR A 80 -3.85 -3.62 0.63
C TYR A 80 -5.27 -3.25 1.03
N ALA A 81 -6.25 -3.95 0.48
CA ALA A 81 -7.65 -3.69 0.78
C ALA A 81 -8.40 -5.00 1.01
N TRP A 82 -9.47 -4.93 1.79
CA TRP A 82 -10.53 -5.93 1.78
C TRP A 82 -11.57 -5.49 0.75
N VAL A 83 -12.04 -6.39 -0.09
CA VAL A 83 -13.05 -6.10 -1.11
C VAL A 83 -14.28 -6.96 -0.91
N LYS A 84 -15.44 -6.40 -1.22
CA LYS A 84 -16.73 -7.08 -1.36
C LYS A 84 -17.23 -6.84 -2.78
N VAL A 85 -17.46 -7.93 -3.51
CA VAL A 85 -17.87 -7.94 -4.91
C VAL A 85 -19.32 -8.35 -5.00
N PHE A 86 -20.14 -7.45 -5.53
CA PHE A 86 -21.57 -7.63 -5.69
C PHE A 86 -21.93 -7.77 -7.17
N GLU A 87 -22.81 -8.71 -7.47
CA GLU A 87 -23.48 -8.84 -8.77
C GLU A 87 -24.98 -8.74 -8.52
N ASN A 88 -25.65 -7.77 -9.15
CA ASN A 88 -27.08 -7.50 -8.93
C ASN A 88 -27.42 -7.41 -7.42
N GLU A 89 -26.67 -6.59 -6.68
CA GLU A 89 -26.81 -6.37 -5.22
C GLU A 89 -26.56 -7.59 -4.33
N THR A 90 -26.26 -8.75 -4.93
CA THR A 90 -25.93 -9.98 -4.20
C THR A 90 -24.43 -10.07 -4.00
N LEU A 91 -23.98 -10.23 -2.76
CA LEU A 91 -22.56 -10.50 -2.46
C LEU A 91 -22.17 -11.85 -3.08
N LYS A 92 -21.24 -11.83 -4.04
CA LYS A 92 -20.74 -13.04 -4.70
C LYS A 92 -19.41 -13.48 -4.14
N ARG A 93 -18.51 -12.53 -3.89
CA ARG A 93 -17.15 -12.80 -3.45
C ARG A 93 -16.70 -11.70 -2.50
N GLN A 94 -15.85 -12.06 -1.55
CA GLN A 94 -15.10 -11.11 -0.74
C GLN A 94 -13.71 -11.67 -0.46
N GLY A 95 -12.75 -10.81 -0.14
CA GLY A 95 -11.38 -11.24 0.13
C GLY A 95 -10.39 -10.08 0.21
N ALA A 96 -9.12 -10.43 0.38
CA ALA A 96 -8.03 -9.48 0.45
C ALA A 96 -7.38 -9.29 -0.94
N VAL A 97 -7.08 -8.05 -1.28
CA VAL A 97 -6.38 -7.67 -2.52
C VAL A 97 -5.08 -6.93 -2.21
N ARG A 98 -4.08 -7.16 -3.05
CA ARG A 98 -2.86 -6.35 -3.12
C ARG A 98 -2.85 -5.59 -4.43
N VAL A 99 -2.80 -4.26 -4.36
CA VAL A 99 -2.80 -3.38 -5.53
C VAL A 99 -1.50 -2.60 -5.61
N ALA A 100 -1.00 -2.35 -6.82
CA ALA A 100 0.14 -1.49 -7.09
C ALA A 100 -0.33 -0.20 -7.75
N ALA A 101 0.05 0.97 -7.23
CA ALA A 101 -0.21 2.25 -7.88
C ALA A 101 0.85 2.50 -8.95
N ILE A 102 0.42 2.81 -10.18
CA ILE A 102 1.28 2.95 -11.35
C ILE A 102 1.04 4.32 -11.97
N ASP A 103 2.10 5.11 -12.10
CA ASP A 103 2.18 6.36 -12.87
C ASP A 103 1.07 7.39 -12.57
N LYS A 104 0.42 7.32 -11.38
CA LYS A 104 -0.74 8.13 -10.96
C LYS A 104 -2.04 7.90 -11.73
N GLU A 105 -2.05 6.94 -12.65
CA GLU A 105 -3.16 6.76 -13.58
C GLU A 105 -4.00 5.52 -13.26
N GLN A 106 -3.39 4.49 -12.68
CA GLN A 106 -4.05 3.22 -12.43
C GLN A 106 -3.54 2.48 -11.20
N PHE A 107 -4.37 1.57 -10.71
CA PHE A 107 -4.07 0.55 -9.72
C PHE A 107 -4.13 -0.83 -10.36
N GLU A 108 -3.00 -1.52 -10.42
CA GLU A 108 -2.95 -2.89 -10.89
C GLU A 108 -3.23 -3.87 -9.73
N ILE A 109 -4.21 -4.76 -9.90
CA ILE A 109 -4.49 -5.82 -8.95
C ILE A 109 -3.46 -6.94 -9.17
N THR A 110 -2.50 -7.04 -8.27
CA THR A 110 -1.42 -8.04 -8.37
C THR A 110 -1.78 -9.38 -7.74
N ASN A 111 -2.67 -9.36 -6.73
CA ASN A 111 -3.14 -10.57 -6.06
C ASN A 111 -4.54 -10.36 -5.50
N PHE A 112 -5.32 -11.43 -5.51
CA PHE A 112 -6.60 -11.54 -4.82
C PHE A 112 -6.69 -12.91 -4.14
N VAL A 113 -6.98 -12.92 -2.85
CA VAL A 113 -7.22 -14.14 -2.07
C VAL A 113 -8.61 -14.07 -1.46
N THR A 114 -9.46 -15.04 -1.79
CA THR A 114 -10.86 -15.06 -1.34
C THR A 114 -10.98 -15.36 0.15
N ALA A 115 -12.05 -14.87 0.80
CA ALA A 115 -12.37 -15.22 2.18
C ALA A 115 -12.54 -16.74 2.37
N GLU A 116 -13.08 -17.44 1.37
CA GLU A 116 -13.19 -18.90 1.40
C GLU A 116 -11.81 -19.57 1.46
N THR A 117 -10.89 -19.15 0.60
CA THR A 117 -9.50 -19.63 0.60
C THR A 117 -8.81 -19.34 1.92
N ILE A 118 -8.98 -18.12 2.47
CA ILE A 118 -8.39 -17.72 3.76
C ILE A 118 -8.95 -18.55 4.91
N ARG A 119 -10.26 -18.84 4.92
CA ARG A 119 -10.88 -19.68 5.95
C ARG A 119 -10.36 -21.12 5.89
N ARG A 120 -10.10 -21.64 4.69
CA ARG A 120 -9.62 -23.00 4.48
C ARG A 120 -8.14 -23.15 4.84
N ASP A 121 -7.33 -22.19 4.43
CA ASP A 121 -5.89 -22.15 4.72
C ASP A 121 -5.47 -20.70 5.03
N PRO A 122 -5.47 -20.31 6.32
CA PRO A 122 -5.07 -18.98 6.73
C PRO A 122 -3.60 -18.64 6.44
N LYS A 123 -2.73 -19.60 6.14
CA LYS A 123 -1.30 -19.31 5.90
C LYS A 123 -1.03 -18.79 4.49
N VAL A 124 -1.96 -19.00 3.56
CA VAL A 124 -1.83 -18.56 2.16
C VAL A 124 -1.53 -17.06 2.05
N ILE A 125 -2.07 -16.24 2.95
CA ILE A 125 -1.92 -14.78 2.93
C ILE A 125 -0.53 -14.33 3.40
N GLU A 126 0.22 -15.16 4.12
CA GLU A 126 1.56 -14.79 4.61
C GLU A 126 2.57 -14.61 3.46
N THR A 127 2.29 -15.20 2.30
CA THR A 127 3.13 -15.09 1.09
C THR A 127 2.85 -13.82 0.26
N VAL A 128 1.69 -13.19 0.47
CA VAL A 128 1.20 -12.08 -0.35
C VAL A 128 1.16 -10.77 0.44
N PHE A 129 0.78 -10.86 1.72
CA PHE A 129 0.46 -9.73 2.56
C PHE A 129 1.51 -9.55 3.68
N PRO A 130 1.82 -8.31 4.08
CA PRO A 130 2.64 -8.04 5.24
C PRO A 130 2.07 -8.72 6.49
N ALA A 131 2.93 -9.35 7.28
CA ALA A 131 2.54 -10.11 8.48
C ALA A 131 1.63 -9.31 9.44
N VAL A 132 1.84 -7.99 9.54
CA VAL A 132 1.03 -7.07 10.35
C VAL A 132 -0.45 -7.01 9.92
N LEU A 133 -0.77 -7.28 8.65
CA LEU A 133 -2.15 -7.28 8.14
C LEU A 133 -2.83 -8.64 8.26
N CYS A 134 -2.08 -9.73 8.40
CA CYS A 134 -2.63 -11.09 8.43
C CYS A 134 -3.71 -11.29 9.50
N PRO A 135 -3.54 -10.84 10.77
CA PRO A 135 -4.59 -10.99 11.78
C PRO A 135 -5.91 -10.33 11.38
N LYS A 136 -5.85 -9.12 10.80
CA LYS A 136 -7.05 -8.39 10.36
C LYS A 136 -7.73 -9.06 9.18
N ILE A 137 -6.95 -9.56 8.22
CA ILE A 137 -7.46 -10.29 7.06
C ILE A 137 -8.16 -11.58 7.50
N ILE A 138 -7.59 -12.31 8.47
CA ILE A 138 -8.20 -13.53 9.02
C ILE A 138 -9.50 -13.20 9.77
N GLU A 139 -9.55 -12.08 10.50
CA GLU A 139 -10.78 -11.61 11.16
C GLU A 139 -11.88 -11.33 10.14
N LEU A 140 -11.58 -10.57 9.08
CA LEU A 140 -12.55 -10.23 8.04
C LEU A 140 -13.05 -11.46 7.28
N ALA A 141 -12.21 -12.47 7.05
CA ALA A 141 -12.61 -13.70 6.38
C ALA A 141 -13.63 -14.55 7.17
N LYS A 142 -13.77 -14.33 8.47
CA LYS A 142 -14.74 -15.04 9.33
C LYS A 142 -16.14 -14.41 9.29
N GLN A 143 -16.27 -13.20 8.76
CA GLN A 143 -17.55 -12.50 8.56
C GLN A 143 -18.29 -13.06 7.34
#